data_AF-A0A5C2CZM0-F1
#
_entry.id   AF-A0A5C2CZM0-F1
#
_cell.length_a   1.000
_cell.length_b   1.000
_cell.length_c   1.000
_cell.angle_alpha   90.00
_cell.angle_beta   90.00
_cell.angle_gamma   90.00
#
_symmetry.space_group_name_H-M   'P 1'
#
loop_
_entity.id
_entity.type
_entity.pdbx_description
1 polymer ?
#
loop_
_entity_poly.entity_id
_entity_poly.type
_entity_poly.pdbx_seq_one_letter_code
_entity_poly.pdbx_strand_id
1 'polypeptide(L)' 'MFNRNVLILNGDEIDAVLKGREQEIIATVEAAYKVHAAGDSSLPNSSFLHFPNNERSRIIALPAYLGREFDVAA' A
#
# COMPACT_ATOMS: atom_id res chain seq x y z
N MET A 1 -4.35 26.91 -4.94
CA MET A 1 -5.32 26.10 -4.17
C MET A 1 -5.13 24.65 -4.59
N PHE A 2 -4.65 23.77 -3.71
CA PHE A 2 -4.56 22.34 -4.02
C PHE A 2 -5.96 21.75 -3.95
N ASN A 3 -6.44 21.21 -5.08
CA ASN A 3 -7.72 20.52 -5.15
C ASN A 3 -7.58 19.19 -4.37
N ARG A 4 -8.09 19.13 -3.15
CA ARG A 4 -8.05 17.92 -2.30
C ARG A 4 -9.24 17.01 -2.61
N ASN A 5 -9.31 16.52 -3.84
CA ASN A 5 -10.28 15.50 -4.18
C ASN A 5 -9.69 14.13 -3.79
N VAL A 6 -10.31 13.51 -2.79
CA VAL A 6 -10.03 12.12 -2.43
C VAL A 6 -11.01 11.25 -3.20
N LEU A 7 -10.49 10.31 -3.99
CA LEU A 7 -11.28 9.26 -4.60
C LEU A 7 -11.51 8.16 -3.57
N ILE A 8 -12.77 7.85 -3.29
CA ILE A 8 -13.15 6.72 -2.44
C ILE A 8 -13.56 5.58 -3.36
N LEU A 9 -12.90 4.43 -3.23
CA LEU A 9 -13.22 3.20 -3.94
C LEU A 9 -13.72 2.16 -2.95
N ASN A 10 -14.85 1.52 -3.26
CA ASN A 10 -15.36 0.38 -2.50
C ASN A 10 -14.80 -0.95 -3.01
N GLY A 11 -15.14 -2.05 -2.33
CA GLY A 11 -14.62 -3.39 -2.66
C GLY A 11 -14.95 -3.83 -4.09
N ASP A 12 -16.20 -3.63 -4.53
CA ASP A 12 -16.64 -4.06 -5.87
C ASP A 12 -15.94 -3.23 -6.97
N GLU A 13 -15.69 -1.95 -6.72
CA GLU A 13 -14.94 -1.08 -7.63
C GLU A 13 -13.47 -1.51 -7.74
N ILE A 14 -12.84 -1.87 -6.62
CA ILE A 14 -11.47 -2.40 -6.61
C ILE A 14 -11.41 -3.73 -7.36
N ASP A 15 -12.34 -4.64 -7.09
CA ASP A 15 -12.41 -5.94 -7.75
C ASP A 15 -12.57 -5.79 -9.27
N ALA A 16 -13.44 -4.88 -9.72
CA ALA A 16 -13.62 -4.60 -11.13
C ALA A 16 -12.35 -4.06 -11.80
N VAL A 17 -11.56 -3.22 -11.10
CA VAL A 17 -10.31 -2.65 -11.62
C VAL A 17 -9.17 -3.66 -11.67
N LEU A 18 -9.12 -4.63 -10.73
CA LEU A 18 -8.03 -5.58 -10.60
C LEU A 18 -8.26 -6.90 -11.37
N LYS A 19 -9.52 -7.27 -11.64
CA LYS A 19 -9.88 -8.55 -12.27
C LYS A 19 -9.17 -8.76 -13.62
N GLY A 20 -8.48 -9.89 -13.76
CA GLY A 20 -7.80 -10.27 -14.99
C GLY A 20 -6.47 -9.55 -15.25
N ARG A 21 -5.96 -8.80 -14.27
CA ARG A 21 -4.69 -8.05 -14.36
C ARG A 21 -3.60 -8.64 -13.47
N GLU A 22 -3.67 -9.93 -13.16
CA GLU A 22 -2.80 -10.60 -12.20
C GLU A 22 -1.31 -10.47 -12.57
N GLN A 23 -0.97 -10.57 -13.87
CA GLN A 23 0.41 -10.39 -14.34
C GLN A 23 0.91 -8.95 -14.19
N GLU A 24 0.06 -7.95 -14.44
CA GLU A 24 0.42 -6.55 -14.26
C GLU A 24 0.63 -6.22 -12.79
N ILE A 25 -0.19 -6.80 -11.90
CA ILE A 25 -0.04 -6.66 -10.45
C ILE A 25 1.30 -7.25 -10.00
N ILE A 26 1.63 -8.46 -10.45
CA ILE A 26 2.93 -9.10 -10.10
C ILE A 26 4.09 -8.24 -10.59
N ALA A 27 4.04 -7.73 -11.83
CA ALA A 27 5.08 -6.85 -12.37
C ALA A 27 5.20 -5.53 -11.58
N THR A 28 4.07 -4.97 -11.14
CA THR A 28 4.05 -3.77 -10.30
C THR A 28 4.70 -4.03 -8.94
N VAL A 29 4.40 -5.17 -8.31
CA VAL A 29 5.03 -5.59 -7.05
C VAL A 29 6.53 -5.79 -7.25
N GLU A 30 6.95 -6.49 -8.30
CA GLU A 30 8.38 -6.69 -8.61
C GLU A 30 9.12 -5.36 -8.75
N ALA A 31 8.54 -4.39 -9.46
CA ALA A 31 9.11 -3.06 -9.61
C ALA A 31 9.24 -2.35 -8.26
N ALA A 32 8.21 -2.37 -7.42
CA ALA A 32 8.27 -1.80 -6.07
C ALA A 32 9.38 -2.43 -5.21
N TYR A 33 9.57 -3.74 -5.28
CA TYR A 33 10.67 -4.44 -4.60
C TYR A 33 12.05 -3.99 -5.11
N LYS A 34 12.21 -3.79 -6.42
CA LYS A 34 13.47 -3.28 -6.99
C LYS A 34 13.78 -1.86 -6.53
N VAL A 35 12.77 -0.98 -6.48
CA VAL A 35 12.91 0.38 -5.94
C VAL A 35 13.30 0.35 -4.46
N HIS A 36 12.66 -0.49 -3.66
CA HIS A 36 13.00 -0.67 -2.25
C HIS A 36 14.44 -1.18 -2.07
N ALA A 37 14.85 -2.20 -2.84
CA ALA A 37 16.20 -2.76 -2.78
C ALA A 37 17.28 -1.75 -3.19
N ALA A 38 16.96 -0.76 -4.03
CA ALA A 38 17.85 0.34 -4.40
C ALA A 38 18.00 1.40 -3.29
N GLY A 39 17.22 1.33 -2.20
CA GLY A 39 17.19 2.32 -1.13
C GLY A 39 16.25 3.50 -1.37
N ASP A 40 15.49 3.49 -2.47
CA ASP A 40 14.62 4.60 -2.89
C ASP A 40 13.19 4.47 -2.32
N SER A 41 13.11 4.16 -1.03
CA SER A 41 11.83 4.04 -0.32
C SER A 41 11.99 4.36 1.16
N SER A 42 10.90 4.74 1.81
CA SER A 42 10.82 4.82 3.26
C SER A 42 9.80 3.79 3.75
N LEU A 43 10.28 2.75 4.43
CA LEU A 43 9.46 1.68 4.97
C LEU A 43 9.80 1.44 6.44
N PRO A 44 9.19 2.20 7.38
CA PRO A 44 9.42 2.02 8.81
C PRO A 44 8.83 0.70 9.32
N ASN A 45 9.22 0.32 10.55
CA ASN A 45 8.60 -0.81 11.24
C ASN A 45 7.10 -0.60 11.39
N SER A 46 6.33 -1.67 11.16
CA SER A 46 4.89 -1.68 11.37
C SER A 46 4.54 -1.38 12.83
N SER A 47 3.50 -0.56 13.03
CA SER A 47 2.95 -0.29 14.36
C SER A 47 1.71 -1.12 14.61
N PHE A 48 1.61 -1.71 15.80
CA PHE A 48 0.55 -2.65 16.16
C PHE A 48 -0.26 -2.12 17.34
N LEU A 49 -1.58 -2.09 17.19
CA LEU A 49 -2.53 -1.90 18.28
C LEU A 49 -3.20 -3.24 18.59
N HIS A 50 -2.96 -3.77 19.78
CA HIS A 50 -3.60 -5.00 20.26
C HIS A 50 -4.87 -4.67 21.07
N PHE A 51 -5.89 -5.51 20.91
CA PHE A 51 -7.11 -5.38 21.72
C PHE A 51 -6.94 -6.11 23.06
N PRO A 52 -7.30 -5.49 24.20
CA PRO A 52 -7.31 -6.19 25.48
C PRO A 52 -8.19 -7.45 25.43
N ASN A 53 -7.75 -8.54 26.07
CA ASN A 53 -8.47 -9.81 26.17
C ASN A 53 -8.76 -10.52 24.83
N ASN A 54 -8.15 -10.10 23.73
CA ASN A 54 -8.21 -10.77 22.45
C ASN A 54 -6.84 -10.70 21.75
N GLU A 55 -5.93 -11.57 22.17
CA GLU A 55 -4.52 -11.56 21.75
C GLU A 55 -4.33 -11.77 20.23
N ARG A 56 -5.31 -12.36 19.54
CA ARG A 56 -5.22 -12.60 18.09
C ARG A 56 -5.62 -11.38 17.25
N SER A 57 -6.48 -10.51 17.78
CA SER A 57 -6.96 -9.34 17.05
C SER A 57 -6.03 -8.15 17.23
N ARG A 58 -5.76 -7.43 16.12
CA ARG A 58 -4.94 -6.23 16.11
C ARG A 58 -5.25 -5.33 14.91
N ILE A 59 -4.94 -4.04 15.05
CA ILE A 59 -4.86 -3.09 13.93
C ILE A 59 -3.37 -2.87 13.64
N ILE A 60 -3.01 -2.84 12.35
CA ILE A 60 -1.62 -2.65 11.90
C ILE A 60 -1.56 -1.38 11.06
N ALA A 61 -0.72 -0.43 11.44
CA ALA A 61 -0.38 0.71 10.60
C ALA A 61 0.86 0.37 9.77
N LEU A 62 0.74 0.53 8.45
CA LEU A 62 1.76 0.18 7.45
C LEU A 62 2.10 1.39 6.56
N PRO A 63 2.55 2.52 7.12
CA PRO A 63 2.91 3.67 6.29
C PRO A 63 4.15 3.35 5.45
N ALA A 64 4.15 3.78 4.19
CA ALA A 64 5.28 3.63 3.29
C ALA A 64 5.34 4.79 2.29
N TYR A 65 6.56 5.12 1.85
CA TYR A 65 6.80 5.94 0.67
C TYR A 65 7.63 5.15 -0.34
N LEU A 66 7.19 5.15 -1.59
CA LEU A 66 7.90 4.53 -2.70
C LEU A 66 8.30 5.62 -3.70
N GLY A 67 9.61 5.78 -3.91
CA GLY A 67 10.16 6.84 -4.75
C GLY A 67 10.20 6.50 -6.24
N ARG A 68 11.05 7.24 -6.95
CA ARG A 68 11.29 7.12 -8.39
C ARG A 68 10.02 7.36 -9.22
N GLU A 69 9.70 6.49 -10.17
CA GLU A 69 8.54 6.61 -11.04
C GLU A 69 7.19 6.49 -10.31
N PHE A 70 7.19 5.98 -9.08
CA PHE A 70 5.97 5.82 -8.29
C PHE A 70 5.57 7.10 -7.57
N ASP A 71 6.53 7.81 -6.96
CA ASP A 71 6.34 9.05 -6.16
C ASP A 71 5.04 9.04 -5.34
N VAL A 72 4.85 7.99 -4.55
CA VAL A 72 3.59 7.72 -3.84
C VAL A 72 3.83 7.40 -2.37
N ALA A 73 2.95 7.94 -1.51
CA ALA A 73 2.87 7.61 -0.10
C ALA A 73 1.54 6.91 0.20
N ALA A 74 1.60 5.88 1.05
CA ALA A 74 0.46 5.08 1.49
C ALA A 74 0.51 4.83 3.01
#